data_AF-A0A078A5S6-F1
#
_entry.id   AF-A0A078A5S6-F1
#
_cell.length_a   1.000
_cell.length_b   1.000
_cell.length_c   1.000
_cell.angle_alpha   90.00
_cell.angle_beta   90.00
_cell.angle_gamma   90.00
#
_symmetry.space_group_name_H-M   'P 1'
#
loop_
_entity.id
_entity.type
_entity.pdbx_description
1 polymer ?
#
loop_
_entity_poly.entity_id
_entity_poly.type
_entity_poly.pdbx_seq_one_letter_code
_entity_poly.pdbx_strand_id
1 'polypeptide(L)'
;MSNFYVENCLALNGGMIYQDKFSQIVLLYGSVIHASATQKGSVVYSQNDEVLESDSLNQIGQIKFPKLFGQGIQISYALSIEDGGSFYIDSIGMQFELLDITCSTTESIAGFGGFLFIKEANFIKLNNLQLFDSYSASGQQIYSQKEGLIFVLSESYLYQIQRQALELYPFLFNQENTGAGNNGGGIYIKNPKGDVQIIDSYFTRMVAFNEGGCVYYIVEEVSQQDWNPFDNQLVIPLIQLQRLEFTNVRFTTVQAYNASSVLVFGLQTNVIFSSCYLVQSYGEEYNSIFIKTANLVEVSNFYVESIYSRSKSGFLNLGEEEVYQSENDQKTKRSLLFYFDNMGQSFYSDLDIMTPLFFKSGLQFSIESLVMNKCQMNRLITPRTQALIVNLAEQSTFSDANSFYKDVEGLYGGIYSFRKAYNCTFYKVTNNAGQVSFGGILSFFNDEFEFFSYRTVTIRNSTFEKILIVAGSGGFIYQQDDGLRSINIESVTKWPIYFFTSRLLDD
;
A
#
# COMPACT_ATOMS: atom_id res chain seq x y z
N MET A 1 30.21 -18.43 8.87
CA MET A 1 29.83 -19.40 9.93
C MET A 1 28.81 -20.36 9.34
N SER A 2 28.90 -21.66 9.65
CA SER A 2 27.95 -22.67 9.20
C SER A 2 27.53 -23.59 10.36
N ASN A 3 26.30 -24.12 10.33
CA ASN A 3 25.78 -25.07 11.32
C ASN A 3 25.92 -24.57 12.77
N PHE A 4 25.68 -23.28 12.98
CA PHE A 4 25.91 -22.65 14.27
C PHE A 4 24.66 -22.67 15.15
N TYR A 5 24.86 -22.73 16.45
CA TYR A 5 23.81 -22.61 17.45
C TYR A 5 24.24 -21.56 18.48
N VAL A 6 23.41 -20.56 18.70
CA VAL A 6 23.63 -19.55 19.73
C VAL A 6 22.36 -19.37 20.55
N GLU A 7 22.54 -19.33 21.87
CA GLU A 7 21.45 -19.21 22.82
C GLU A 7 21.81 -18.21 23.92
N ASN A 8 20.84 -17.39 24.33
CA ASN A 8 20.95 -16.45 25.46
C ASN A 8 22.12 -15.46 25.28
N CYS A 9 22.18 -14.82 24.11
CA CYS A 9 23.22 -13.84 23.79
C CYS A 9 22.77 -12.43 24.19
N LEU A 10 23.58 -11.72 24.97
CA LEU A 10 23.41 -10.29 25.23
C LEU A 10 24.59 -9.51 24.65
N ALA A 11 24.34 -8.73 23.60
CA ALA A 11 25.30 -7.81 23.01
C ALA A 11 25.11 -6.41 23.61
N LEU A 12 26.18 -5.86 24.20
CA LEU A 12 26.14 -4.52 24.80
C LEU A 12 26.32 -3.40 23.76
N ASN A 13 27.12 -3.66 22.72
CA ASN A 13 27.36 -2.73 21.62
C ASN A 13 27.23 -3.52 20.31
N GLY A 14 26.16 -3.26 19.56
CA GLY A 14 25.85 -4.00 18.32
C GLY A 14 25.13 -5.33 18.55
N GLY A 15 25.39 -6.29 17.66
CA GLY A 15 24.80 -7.62 17.66
C GLY A 15 25.76 -8.71 18.09
N MET A 16 25.24 -9.94 18.20
CA MET A 16 26.05 -11.15 18.35
C MET A 16 27.20 -11.19 17.32
N ILE A 17 26.93 -10.75 16.09
CA ILE A 17 27.93 -10.51 15.06
C ILE A 17 28.03 -9.01 14.82
N TYR A 18 29.20 -8.44 15.12
CA TYR A 18 29.55 -7.10 14.73
C TYR A 18 30.45 -7.12 13.50
N GLN A 19 30.07 -6.35 12.48
CA GLN A 19 30.89 -6.13 11.30
C GLN A 19 31.35 -4.68 11.23
N ASP A 20 32.66 -4.49 11.13
CA ASP A 20 33.30 -3.21 10.82
C ASP A 20 34.34 -3.42 9.72
N LYS A 21 34.26 -2.69 8.61
CA LYS A 21 35.21 -2.72 7.47
C LYS A 21 35.43 -4.07 6.75
N PHE A 22 34.68 -5.14 7.07
CA PHE A 22 34.81 -6.43 6.38
C PHE A 22 34.14 -6.44 5.00
N SER A 23 34.74 -7.17 4.06
CA SER A 23 34.17 -7.32 2.72
C SER A 23 33.05 -8.36 2.63
N GLN A 24 32.97 -9.34 3.55
CA GLN A 24 31.95 -10.38 3.46
C GLN A 24 31.62 -11.08 4.79
N ILE A 25 30.33 -11.25 5.05
CA ILE A 25 29.74 -12.17 6.05
C ILE A 25 28.93 -13.24 5.32
N VAL A 26 29.12 -14.49 5.73
CA VAL A 26 28.34 -15.65 5.24
C VAL A 26 27.86 -16.46 6.45
N LEU A 27 26.54 -16.59 6.60
CA LEU A 27 25.87 -17.33 7.67
C LEU A 27 25.01 -18.44 7.05
N LEU A 28 25.33 -19.70 7.36
CA LEU A 28 24.65 -20.85 6.76
C LEU A 28 24.09 -21.78 7.85
N TYR A 29 22.83 -22.16 7.73
CA TYR A 29 22.19 -23.20 8.54
C TYR A 29 22.39 -22.96 10.05
N GLY A 30 21.87 -21.85 10.54
CA GLY A 30 22.08 -21.41 11.93
C GLY A 30 20.80 -21.41 12.75
N SER A 31 20.94 -21.53 14.07
CA SER A 31 19.84 -21.28 15.02
C SER A 31 20.30 -20.26 16.05
N VAL A 32 19.50 -19.20 16.22
CA VAL A 32 19.70 -18.16 17.22
C VAL A 32 18.47 -18.08 18.10
N ILE A 33 18.64 -18.28 19.40
CA ILE A 33 17.55 -18.30 20.37
C ILE A 33 17.85 -17.30 21.48
N HIS A 34 16.92 -16.38 21.77
CA HIS A 34 17.11 -15.31 22.76
C HIS A 34 18.38 -14.48 22.51
N ALA A 35 18.43 -13.81 21.36
CA ALA A 35 19.42 -12.78 21.11
C ALA A 35 18.88 -11.43 21.57
N SER A 36 19.69 -10.69 22.32
CA SER A 36 19.36 -9.35 22.79
C SER A 36 20.50 -8.40 22.53
N ALA A 37 20.20 -7.19 22.06
CA ALA A 37 21.13 -6.09 21.97
C ALA A 37 20.63 -4.88 22.75
N THR A 38 21.50 -4.27 23.54
CA THR A 38 21.16 -2.99 24.21
C THR A 38 21.19 -1.79 23.27
N GLN A 39 21.63 -1.98 22.02
CA GLN A 39 21.62 -0.97 20.97
C GLN A 39 20.89 -1.50 19.75
N LYS A 40 21.60 -1.96 18.71
CA LYS A 40 21.06 -2.22 17.36
C LYS A 40 21.39 -3.63 16.88
N GLY A 41 20.49 -4.25 16.12
CA GLY A 41 20.79 -5.47 15.36
C GLY A 41 21.20 -6.66 16.24
N SER A 42 20.28 -7.28 17.00
CA SER A 42 20.66 -8.30 17.99
C SER A 42 21.42 -9.50 17.43
N VAL A 43 21.18 -9.87 16.17
CA VAL A 43 21.91 -10.94 15.48
C VAL A 43 23.10 -10.37 14.71
N VAL A 44 22.85 -9.38 13.85
CA VAL A 44 23.91 -8.71 13.08
C VAL A 44 23.78 -7.20 13.18
N TYR A 45 24.87 -6.57 13.61
CA TYR A 45 25.10 -5.14 13.50
C TYR A 45 26.24 -4.91 12.51
N SER A 46 25.93 -4.33 11.36
CA SER A 46 26.92 -4.06 10.32
C SER A 46 27.12 -2.58 10.12
N GLN A 47 28.32 -2.09 10.39
CA GLN A 47 28.72 -0.71 10.19
C GLN A 47 29.91 -0.63 9.22
N ASN A 48 29.83 0.28 8.25
CA ASN A 48 30.99 0.64 7.44
C ASN A 48 30.78 2.06 6.91
N ASP A 49 31.48 3.01 7.54
CA ASP A 49 31.37 4.45 7.26
C ASP A 49 32.30 4.91 6.13
N GLU A 50 33.21 4.04 5.68
CA GLU A 50 34.15 4.33 4.60
C GLU A 50 33.71 3.60 3.32
N VAL A 51 33.36 4.37 2.29
CA VAL A 51 33.56 3.88 0.92
C VAL A 51 35.07 3.68 0.82
N LEU A 52 35.52 2.43 0.59
CA LEU A 52 36.89 2.19 0.17
C LEU A 52 37.03 2.87 -1.20
N GLU A 53 37.23 4.19 -1.21
CA GLU A 53 37.81 4.88 -2.33
C GLU A 53 39.11 4.15 -2.55
N SER A 54 39.15 3.40 -3.64
CA SER A 54 40.34 2.71 -4.07
C SER A 54 41.37 3.80 -4.38
N ASP A 55 42.14 4.21 -3.38
CA ASP A 55 43.37 5.00 -3.51
C ASP A 55 44.46 4.24 -4.30
N SER A 56 44.08 3.14 -4.94
CA SER A 56 44.81 2.50 -6.03
C SER A 56 43.93 2.39 -7.28
N LEU A 57 43.66 3.55 -7.90
CA LEU A 57 43.14 3.74 -9.27
C LEU A 57 43.91 3.00 -10.39
N ASN A 58 44.81 2.06 -10.05
CA ASN A 58 45.63 1.27 -10.97
C ASN A 58 45.36 -0.25 -10.92
N GLN A 59 44.39 -0.73 -10.16
CA GLN A 59 43.91 -2.12 -10.30
C GLN A 59 42.51 -2.14 -10.91
N ILE A 60 42.48 -2.26 -12.24
CA ILE A 60 41.30 -2.69 -12.99
C ILE A 60 40.88 -4.07 -12.42
N GLY A 61 39.89 -4.09 -11.55
CA GLY A 61 39.41 -5.34 -10.99
C GLY A 61 38.47 -5.20 -9.80
N GLN A 62 37.18 -4.91 -10.09
CA GLN A 62 36.02 -5.08 -9.20
C GLN A 62 36.08 -4.35 -7.86
N ILE A 63 35.33 -3.24 -7.75
CA ILE A 63 34.92 -2.70 -6.44
C ILE A 63 34.18 -3.83 -5.70
N LYS A 64 34.81 -4.37 -4.66
CA LYS A 64 34.18 -5.38 -3.80
C LYS A 64 33.30 -4.65 -2.79
N PHE A 65 32.01 -4.57 -3.10
CA PHE A 65 31.01 -4.13 -2.13
C PHE A 65 30.97 -5.10 -0.95
N PRO A 66 30.81 -4.61 0.30
CA PRO A 66 30.55 -5.47 1.45
C PRO A 66 29.35 -6.37 1.16
N LYS A 67 29.44 -7.67 1.46
CA LYS A 67 28.35 -8.61 1.23
C LYS A 67 27.96 -9.33 2.51
N LEU A 68 26.67 -9.31 2.85
CA LEU A 68 26.11 -10.21 3.86
C LEU A 68 25.22 -11.22 3.15
N PHE A 69 25.54 -12.50 3.32
CA PHE A 69 24.72 -13.61 2.85
C PHE A 69 24.29 -14.49 4.02
N GLY A 70 22.98 -14.72 4.15
CA GLY A 70 22.40 -15.65 5.11
C GLY A 70 21.57 -16.71 4.40
N GLN A 71 21.71 -17.98 4.80
CA GLN A 71 20.84 -19.05 4.32
C GLN A 71 20.44 -20.01 5.43
N GLY A 72 19.16 -20.40 5.47
CA GLY A 72 18.70 -21.49 6.35
C GLY A 72 18.81 -21.15 7.83
N ILE A 73 18.61 -19.89 8.21
CA ILE A 73 18.77 -19.42 9.59
C ILE A 73 17.40 -19.38 10.26
N GLN A 74 17.34 -19.91 11.47
CA GLN A 74 16.18 -19.81 12.36
C GLN A 74 16.51 -18.84 13.49
N ILE A 75 15.66 -17.85 13.69
CA ILE A 75 15.79 -16.85 14.74
C ILE A 75 14.52 -16.90 15.60
N SER A 76 14.68 -17.23 16.88
CA SER A 76 13.58 -17.23 17.84
C SER A 76 13.91 -16.27 18.98
N TYR A 77 13.08 -15.26 19.17
CA TYR A 77 13.26 -14.19 20.16
C TYR A 77 14.54 -13.40 19.93
N ALA A 78 14.43 -12.37 19.09
CA ALA A 78 15.50 -11.41 18.84
C ALA A 78 15.03 -10.02 19.25
N LEU A 79 15.73 -9.38 20.17
CA LEU A 79 15.31 -8.09 20.73
C LEU A 79 16.43 -7.06 20.65
N SER A 80 16.10 -5.90 20.11
CA SER A 80 16.97 -4.73 20.06
C SER A 80 16.31 -3.59 20.84
N ILE A 81 17.06 -2.84 21.66
CA ILE A 81 16.51 -1.66 22.33
C ILE A 81 16.25 -0.54 21.32
N GLU A 82 17.18 -0.32 20.38
CA GLU A 82 17.08 0.69 19.32
C GLU A 82 16.57 0.03 18.03
N ASP A 83 17.22 0.26 16.89
CA ASP A 83 16.78 -0.17 15.57
C ASP A 83 17.16 -1.62 15.22
N GLY A 84 16.44 -2.19 14.24
CA GLY A 84 16.80 -3.45 13.59
C GLY A 84 16.77 -4.62 14.56
N GLY A 85 15.58 -5.13 14.89
CA GLY A 85 15.45 -6.14 15.96
C GLY A 85 16.41 -7.32 15.81
N SER A 86 16.52 -7.89 14.60
CA SER A 86 17.53 -8.91 14.28
C SER A 86 18.73 -8.35 13.52
N PHE A 87 18.48 -7.55 12.48
CA PHE A 87 19.49 -7.06 11.55
C PHE A 87 19.47 -5.54 11.48
N TYR A 88 20.63 -4.93 11.64
CA TYR A 88 20.85 -3.50 11.39
C TYR A 88 22.00 -3.30 10.40
N ILE A 89 21.70 -2.68 9.26
CA ILE A 89 22.60 -2.57 8.11
C ILE A 89 22.94 -1.10 7.81
N ASP A 90 24.11 -0.68 8.25
CA ASP A 90 24.68 0.67 8.15
C ASP A 90 26.07 0.61 7.51
N SER A 91 26.18 -0.21 6.48
CA SER A 91 27.39 -0.39 5.69
C SER A 91 27.18 0.12 4.28
N ILE A 92 27.92 1.15 3.92
CA ILE A 92 27.77 1.82 2.63
C ILE A 92 28.00 0.84 1.48
N GLY A 93 27.02 0.81 0.57
CA GLY A 93 27.11 0.00 -0.64
C GLY A 93 26.94 -1.50 -0.41
N MET A 94 26.57 -1.93 0.80
CA MET A 94 26.42 -3.35 1.09
C MET A 94 25.39 -4.03 0.17
N GLN A 95 25.73 -5.26 -0.24
CA GLN A 95 24.80 -6.23 -0.81
C GLN A 95 24.35 -7.19 0.30
N PHE A 96 23.06 -7.20 0.60
CA PHE A 96 22.48 -8.05 1.64
C PHE A 96 21.53 -9.05 0.99
N GLU A 97 21.76 -10.34 1.23
CA GLU A 97 20.94 -11.41 0.69
C GLU A 97 20.62 -12.43 1.80
N LEU A 98 19.33 -12.71 1.95
CA LEU A 98 18.82 -13.72 2.87
C LEU A 98 17.95 -14.72 2.11
N LEU A 99 18.24 -16.01 2.28
CA LEU A 99 17.50 -17.13 1.70
C LEU A 99 17.02 -18.06 2.81
N ASP A 100 15.78 -18.56 2.74
CA ASP A 100 15.27 -19.60 3.64
C ASP A 100 15.42 -19.22 5.12
N ILE A 101 14.96 -18.02 5.50
CA ILE A 101 15.07 -17.53 6.88
C ILE A 101 13.72 -17.65 7.55
N THR A 102 13.69 -18.19 8.77
CA THR A 102 12.50 -18.21 9.61
C THR A 102 12.75 -17.44 10.89
N CYS A 103 11.92 -16.46 11.17
CA CYS A 103 12.00 -15.64 12.36
C CYS A 103 10.68 -15.69 13.11
N SER A 104 10.76 -15.93 14.42
CA SER A 104 9.64 -15.82 15.34
C SER A 104 9.98 -14.83 16.44
N THR A 105 9.14 -13.81 16.61
CA THR A 105 9.28 -12.78 17.65
C THR A 105 10.59 -12.00 17.50
N THR A 106 10.58 -11.00 16.62
CA THR A 106 11.72 -10.07 16.48
C THR A 106 11.28 -8.65 16.76
N GLU A 107 12.03 -7.96 17.61
CA GLU A 107 11.55 -6.76 18.27
C GLU A 107 12.59 -5.64 18.25
N SER A 108 12.12 -4.43 17.96
CA SER A 108 12.86 -3.18 18.18
C SER A 108 12.05 -2.31 19.15
N ILE A 109 12.54 -2.13 20.38
CA ILE A 109 11.76 -1.52 21.48
C ILE A 109 11.52 -0.04 21.25
N ALA A 110 12.53 0.71 20.80
CA ALA A 110 12.47 2.17 20.66
C ALA A 110 12.88 2.66 19.26
N GLY A 111 13.21 1.74 18.34
CA GLY A 111 13.64 2.06 16.98
C GLY A 111 12.65 1.65 15.89
N PHE A 112 13.18 1.49 14.69
CA PHE A 112 12.49 1.07 13.49
C PHE A 112 12.97 -0.31 13.02
N GLY A 113 12.13 -1.00 12.23
CA GLY A 113 12.45 -2.30 11.65
C GLY A 113 12.57 -3.40 12.70
N GLY A 114 11.45 -4.01 13.07
CA GLY A 114 11.39 -5.10 14.05
C GLY A 114 12.24 -6.31 13.67
N PHE A 115 12.42 -6.55 12.38
CA PHE A 115 13.33 -7.57 11.86
C PHE A 115 14.59 -6.93 11.28
N LEU A 116 14.41 -6.00 10.35
CA LEU A 116 15.48 -5.44 9.53
C LEU A 116 15.39 -3.93 9.43
N PHE A 117 16.49 -3.26 9.77
CA PHE A 117 16.69 -1.83 9.53
C PHE A 117 17.82 -1.60 8.52
N ILE A 118 17.55 -0.81 7.49
CA ILE A 118 18.47 -0.53 6.39
C ILE A 118 18.76 0.98 6.34
N LYS A 119 20.02 1.34 6.63
CA LYS A 119 20.49 2.71 6.54
C LYS A 119 21.28 2.97 5.25
N GLU A 120 22.20 2.06 4.89
CA GLU A 120 23.22 2.36 3.85
C GLU A 120 23.39 1.30 2.75
N ALA A 121 22.64 0.18 2.79
CA ALA A 121 22.76 -0.88 1.79
C ALA A 121 22.13 -0.49 0.43
N ASN A 122 22.85 -0.76 -0.66
CA ASN A 122 22.36 -0.46 -2.02
C ASN A 122 21.46 -1.57 -2.58
N PHE A 123 21.63 -2.80 -2.09
CA PHE A 123 20.91 -3.95 -2.60
C PHE A 123 20.48 -4.87 -1.46
N ILE A 124 19.19 -5.18 -1.42
CA ILE A 124 18.59 -6.10 -0.47
C ILE A 124 17.77 -7.13 -1.25
N LYS A 125 18.06 -8.41 -1.04
CA LYS A 125 17.27 -9.52 -1.56
C LYS A 125 16.88 -10.48 -0.44
N LEU A 126 15.58 -10.65 -0.26
CA LEU A 126 14.97 -11.54 0.72
C LEU A 126 14.17 -12.58 -0.06
N ASN A 127 14.50 -13.85 0.08
CA ASN A 127 13.79 -14.94 -0.57
C ASN A 127 13.43 -16.01 0.46
N ASN A 128 12.19 -16.50 0.39
CA ASN A 128 11.65 -17.47 1.36
C ASN A 128 11.84 -17.02 2.81
N LEU A 129 11.57 -15.73 3.08
CA LEU A 129 11.59 -15.17 4.42
C LEU A 129 10.24 -15.41 5.09
N GLN A 130 10.25 -16.05 6.26
CA GLN A 130 9.06 -16.25 7.09
C GLN A 130 9.20 -15.42 8.37
N LEU A 131 8.45 -14.32 8.47
CA LEU A 131 8.40 -13.48 9.66
C LEU A 131 7.08 -13.71 10.41
N PHE A 132 7.18 -14.24 11.63
CA PHE A 132 6.06 -14.38 12.55
C PHE A 132 6.29 -13.44 13.73
N ASP A 133 5.35 -12.52 13.95
CA ASP A 133 5.36 -11.57 15.08
C ASP A 133 6.62 -10.70 15.14
N SER A 134 6.96 -10.09 14.01
CA SER A 134 7.97 -9.04 13.97
C SER A 134 7.33 -7.67 14.19
N TYR A 135 7.94 -6.82 15.03
CA TYR A 135 7.47 -5.46 15.26
C TYR A 135 8.58 -4.51 15.74
N SER A 136 8.42 -3.24 15.41
CA SER A 136 9.14 -2.15 16.06
C SER A 136 8.18 -1.29 16.87
N ALA A 137 8.69 -0.43 17.76
CA ALA A 137 7.89 0.65 18.35
C ALA A 137 7.21 1.52 17.29
N SER A 138 7.80 1.60 16.10
CA SER A 138 7.20 2.33 14.99
C SER A 138 6.24 1.52 14.11
N GLY A 139 6.12 0.21 14.35
CA GLY A 139 5.17 -0.69 13.71
C GLY A 139 5.71 -1.56 12.58
N GLN A 140 6.82 -1.17 11.94
CA GLN A 140 7.34 -1.86 10.75
C GLN A 140 8.16 -3.10 11.10
N GLN A 141 8.08 -4.14 10.28
CA GLN A 141 8.99 -5.29 10.33
C GLN A 141 10.30 -4.99 9.59
N ILE A 142 10.18 -4.37 8.41
CA ILE A 142 11.30 -3.99 7.57
C ILE A 142 11.25 -2.48 7.33
N TYR A 143 12.35 -1.81 7.61
CA TYR A 143 12.46 -0.36 7.45
C TYR A 143 13.70 0.01 6.64
N SER A 144 13.51 0.88 5.64
CA SER A 144 14.61 1.48 4.88
C SER A 144 14.39 2.97 4.64
N GLN A 145 15.46 3.73 4.77
CA GLN A 145 15.57 5.14 4.37
C GLN A 145 16.68 5.38 3.33
N LYS A 146 17.25 4.30 2.78
CA LYS A 146 18.41 4.40 1.89
C LYS A 146 18.00 4.84 0.49
N GLU A 147 18.50 6.00 0.09
CA GLU A 147 18.48 6.41 -1.30
C GLU A 147 19.19 5.41 -2.22
N GLY A 148 18.57 5.11 -3.36
CA GLY A 148 19.16 4.19 -4.35
C GLY A 148 19.09 2.71 -3.99
N LEU A 149 18.33 2.36 -2.95
CA LEU A 149 18.07 0.97 -2.63
C LEU A 149 17.35 0.25 -3.77
N ILE A 150 17.88 -0.90 -4.18
CA ILE A 150 17.19 -1.95 -4.93
C ILE A 150 16.70 -2.99 -3.91
N PHE A 151 15.39 -3.24 -3.87
CA PHE A 151 14.79 -4.13 -2.90
C PHE A 151 13.98 -5.22 -3.59
N VAL A 152 14.28 -6.49 -3.28
CA VAL A 152 13.54 -7.65 -3.77
C VAL A 152 13.09 -8.49 -2.59
N LEU A 153 11.77 -8.65 -2.42
CA LEU A 153 11.16 -9.62 -1.53
C LEU A 153 10.45 -10.68 -2.37
N SER A 154 10.81 -11.95 -2.20
CA SER A 154 10.28 -13.06 -3.01
C SER A 154 9.89 -14.25 -2.14
N GLU A 155 8.82 -14.95 -2.50
CA GLU A 155 8.41 -16.22 -1.87
C GLU A 155 8.25 -16.10 -0.34
N SER A 156 7.90 -14.92 0.17
CA SER A 156 8.01 -14.61 1.60
C SER A 156 6.64 -14.51 2.28
N TYR A 157 6.62 -14.81 3.58
CA TYR A 157 5.42 -14.83 4.41
C TYR A 157 5.61 -13.91 5.62
N LEU A 158 4.84 -12.82 5.69
CA LEU A 158 4.86 -11.86 6.79
C LEU A 158 3.54 -11.94 7.54
N TYR A 159 3.62 -12.21 8.85
CA TYR A 159 2.45 -12.42 9.70
C TYR A 159 2.58 -11.77 11.07
N GLN A 160 1.51 -11.11 11.51
CA GLN A 160 1.40 -10.49 12.83
C GLN A 160 0.18 -11.06 13.56
N ILE A 161 0.36 -11.72 14.69
CA ILE A 161 -0.70 -12.25 15.57
C ILE A 161 -1.29 -11.12 16.41
N GLN A 162 -0.43 -10.33 17.05
CA GLN A 162 -0.80 -9.25 17.96
C GLN A 162 0.42 -8.36 18.19
N ARG A 163 0.21 -7.04 18.32
CA ARG A 163 1.28 -6.09 18.70
C ARG A 163 1.67 -6.29 20.17
N GLN A 164 2.31 -7.41 20.51
CA GLN A 164 2.73 -7.72 21.88
C GLN A 164 3.57 -6.59 22.47
N ALA A 165 4.43 -5.91 21.69
CA ALA A 165 5.14 -4.71 22.15
C ALA A 165 4.24 -3.61 22.70
N LEU A 166 3.08 -3.37 22.09
CA LEU A 166 2.16 -2.31 22.54
C LEU A 166 1.53 -2.65 23.88
N GLU A 167 1.22 -3.93 24.09
CA GLU A 167 0.72 -4.43 25.37
C GLU A 167 1.83 -4.45 26.43
N LEU A 168 3.07 -4.79 26.05
CA LEU A 168 4.22 -4.93 26.95
C LEU A 168 4.90 -3.58 27.28
N TYR A 169 4.90 -2.63 26.36
CA TYR A 169 5.60 -1.34 26.45
C TYR A 169 4.72 -0.12 26.15
N PRO A 170 3.52 0.01 26.74
CA PRO A 170 2.52 1.02 26.37
C PRO A 170 3.00 2.48 26.56
N PHE A 171 4.03 2.71 27.37
CA PHE A 171 4.58 4.04 27.63
C PHE A 171 5.44 4.57 26.48
N LEU A 172 6.06 3.71 25.67
CA LEU A 172 6.90 4.12 24.54
C LEU A 172 6.07 4.66 23.36
N PHE A 173 4.84 4.17 23.22
CA PHE A 173 3.91 4.58 22.18
C PHE A 173 3.23 5.92 22.45
N ASN A 174 3.49 6.56 23.60
CA ASN A 174 2.99 7.91 23.90
C ASN A 174 3.88 9.03 23.34
N GLN A 175 4.96 8.72 22.62
CA GLN A 175 5.80 9.73 21.98
C GLN A 175 5.30 10.02 20.55
N GLU A 176 4.50 11.07 20.42
CA GLU A 176 3.93 11.62 19.16
C GLU A 176 4.97 12.08 18.12
N ASN A 177 6.27 11.83 18.32
CA ASN A 177 7.35 12.58 17.67
C ASN A 177 8.25 11.81 16.71
N THR A 178 7.95 10.55 16.37
CA THR A 178 8.66 9.90 15.25
C THR A 178 7.71 9.86 14.06
N GLY A 179 7.98 10.63 13.02
CA GLY A 179 7.17 10.64 11.78
C GLY A 179 7.04 9.28 11.10
N ALA A 180 7.80 8.26 11.53
CA ALA A 180 7.66 6.87 11.10
C ALA A 180 6.87 5.99 12.09
N GLY A 181 6.62 6.41 13.33
CA GLY A 181 5.82 5.65 14.32
C GLY A 181 4.36 5.39 13.93
N ASN A 182 3.90 6.15 12.96
CA ASN A 182 2.56 6.08 12.40
C ASN A 182 2.54 5.30 11.06
N ASN A 183 3.68 5.10 10.40
CA ASN A 183 3.72 4.87 8.96
C ASN A 183 4.24 3.47 8.58
N GLY A 184 3.35 2.52 8.37
CA GLY A 184 3.66 1.19 7.83
C GLY A 184 3.58 0.07 8.87
N GLY A 185 2.92 -1.04 8.54
CA GLY A 185 2.85 -2.24 9.40
C GLY A 185 3.82 -3.36 9.00
N GLY A 186 4.07 -3.54 7.70
CA GLY A 186 5.01 -4.54 7.19
C GLY A 186 6.34 -3.93 6.80
N ILE A 187 6.32 -3.21 5.68
CA ILE A 187 7.51 -2.68 5.01
C ILE A 187 7.37 -1.18 4.85
N TYR A 188 8.39 -0.44 5.25
CA TYR A 188 8.55 0.97 4.96
C TYR A 188 9.79 1.19 4.09
N ILE A 189 9.61 1.84 2.94
CA ILE A 189 10.71 2.18 2.02
C ILE A 189 10.59 3.66 1.67
N LYS A 190 11.65 4.41 1.99
CA LYS A 190 11.79 5.83 1.68
C LYS A 190 12.91 6.09 0.67
N ASN A 191 12.59 6.92 -0.33
CA ASN A 191 13.43 7.42 -1.41
C ASN A 191 14.21 6.34 -2.19
N PRO A 192 13.62 5.18 -2.53
CA PRO A 192 14.32 4.22 -3.39
C PRO A 192 14.56 4.87 -4.75
N LYS A 193 15.78 4.80 -5.28
CA LYS A 193 16.07 5.22 -6.68
C LYS A 193 16.17 4.02 -7.62
N GLY A 194 16.18 2.81 -7.07
CA GLY A 194 16.11 1.56 -7.81
C GLY A 194 14.71 0.97 -7.79
N ASP A 195 14.55 -0.17 -8.46
CA ASP A 195 13.29 -0.90 -8.48
C ASP A 195 13.05 -1.61 -7.13
N VAL A 196 11.77 -1.62 -6.73
CA VAL A 196 11.26 -2.37 -5.59
C VAL A 196 10.32 -3.45 -6.12
N GLN A 197 10.65 -4.70 -5.83
CA GLN A 197 9.88 -5.85 -6.28
C GLN A 197 9.41 -6.70 -5.09
N ILE A 198 8.12 -7.01 -5.06
CA ILE A 198 7.48 -7.90 -4.09
C ILE A 198 6.78 -8.99 -4.89
N ILE A 199 7.30 -10.22 -4.82
CA ILE A 199 6.96 -11.31 -5.72
C ILE A 199 6.57 -12.55 -4.90
N ASP A 200 5.53 -13.28 -5.31
CA ASP A 200 5.11 -14.55 -4.70
C ASP A 200 4.99 -14.50 -3.17
N SER A 201 4.55 -13.35 -2.64
CA SER A 201 4.63 -13.05 -1.20
C SER A 201 3.26 -12.91 -0.56
N TYR A 202 3.19 -13.20 0.74
CA TYR A 202 1.96 -13.25 1.49
C TYR A 202 2.06 -12.35 2.74
N PHE A 203 1.16 -11.38 2.83
CA PHE A 203 1.01 -10.49 3.97
C PHE A 203 -0.29 -10.84 4.67
N THR A 204 -0.22 -11.16 5.97
CA THR A 204 -1.41 -11.60 6.70
C THR A 204 -1.51 -11.11 8.11
N ARG A 205 -2.72 -10.75 8.53
CA ARG A 205 -3.00 -10.14 9.83
C ARG A 205 -2.13 -8.91 10.11
N MET A 206 -1.80 -8.16 9.06
CA MET A 206 -0.93 -7.00 9.17
C MET A 206 -1.68 -5.83 9.82
N VAL A 207 -1.06 -5.18 10.81
CA VAL A 207 -1.66 -4.08 11.59
C VAL A 207 -0.75 -2.85 11.64
N ALA A 208 -1.22 -1.74 11.07
CA ALA A 208 -0.64 -0.41 11.25
C ALA A 208 -1.54 0.51 12.09
N PHE A 209 -0.94 1.49 12.76
CA PHE A 209 -1.71 2.48 13.53
C PHE A 209 -2.28 3.56 12.61
N ASN A 210 -1.43 4.21 11.81
CA ASN A 210 -1.87 5.24 10.88
C ASN A 210 -1.91 4.67 9.45
N GLU A 211 -0.77 4.48 8.79
CA GLU A 211 -0.74 4.32 7.32
C GLU A 211 -0.14 2.99 6.83
N GLY A 212 -0.62 2.46 5.69
CA GLY A 212 0.07 1.43 4.89
C GLY A 212 0.33 0.11 5.62
N GLY A 213 -0.72 -0.64 5.97
CA GLY A 213 -0.59 -1.84 6.82
C GLY A 213 0.40 -2.89 6.31
N CYS A 214 0.55 -3.08 5.00
CA CYS A 214 1.55 -4.00 4.45
C CYS A 214 2.77 -3.26 3.91
N VAL A 215 2.58 -2.27 3.03
CA VAL A 215 3.67 -1.54 2.38
C VAL A 215 3.40 -0.03 2.39
N TYR A 216 4.35 0.71 2.95
CA TYR A 216 4.43 2.16 2.87
C TYR A 216 5.63 2.52 1.99
N TYR A 217 5.38 3.19 0.87
CA TYR A 217 6.40 3.58 -0.10
C TYR A 217 6.34 5.10 -0.32
N ILE A 218 7.46 5.79 -0.14
CA ILE A 218 7.56 7.23 -0.36
C ILE A 218 8.83 7.57 -1.15
N VAL A 219 8.67 8.46 -2.12
CA VAL A 219 9.71 9.10 -2.88
C VAL A 219 9.47 10.60 -2.74
N GLU A 220 10.29 11.23 -1.91
CA GLU A 220 10.31 12.67 -1.73
C GLU A 220 10.81 13.31 -3.01
N GLU A 221 10.02 14.25 -3.53
CA GLU A 221 10.41 15.03 -4.69
C GLU A 221 11.35 16.13 -4.22
N VAL A 222 12.43 16.36 -4.98
CA VAL A 222 13.29 17.53 -4.76
C VAL A 222 12.40 18.76 -4.97
N SER A 223 12.18 19.52 -3.91
CA SER A 223 11.30 20.69 -3.93
C SER A 223 11.64 21.58 -5.12
N GLN A 224 10.66 21.85 -5.98
CA GLN A 224 10.81 22.70 -7.18
C GLN A 224 11.22 24.15 -6.87
N GLN A 225 11.43 24.53 -5.61
CA GLN A 225 11.82 25.88 -5.20
C GLN A 225 13.18 26.35 -5.77
N ASP A 226 14.04 25.45 -6.24
CA ASP A 226 15.31 25.79 -6.91
C ASP A 226 15.23 25.69 -8.45
N TRP A 227 14.05 25.43 -9.02
CA TRP A 227 13.88 25.36 -10.47
C TRP A 227 13.58 26.74 -11.06
N ASN A 228 14.59 27.37 -11.67
CA ASN A 228 14.40 28.57 -12.47
C ASN A 228 14.17 28.18 -13.94
N PRO A 229 12.95 28.33 -14.50
CA PRO A 229 12.64 27.95 -15.88
C PRO A 229 13.36 28.78 -16.94
N PHE A 230 14.15 29.79 -16.55
CA PHE A 230 14.90 30.66 -17.45
C PHE A 230 16.39 30.31 -17.58
N ASP A 231 16.87 29.29 -16.87
CA ASP A 231 18.27 28.87 -16.94
C ASP A 231 18.46 27.84 -18.07
N ASN A 232 18.69 28.34 -19.29
CA ASN A 232 18.82 27.57 -20.55
C ASN A 232 20.04 26.61 -20.61
N GLN A 233 20.71 26.36 -19.48
CA GLN A 233 21.81 25.38 -19.36
C GLN A 233 21.49 24.22 -18.42
N LEU A 234 20.27 24.11 -17.89
CA LEU A 234 19.88 22.96 -17.08
C LEU A 234 19.71 21.71 -17.95
N VAL A 235 20.68 20.82 -17.86
CA VAL A 235 20.46 19.39 -18.08
C VAL A 235 19.34 18.98 -17.14
N ILE A 236 18.12 18.80 -17.66
CA ILE A 236 17.06 18.09 -16.93
C ILE A 236 17.72 16.76 -16.52
N PRO A 237 17.93 16.50 -15.22
CA PRO A 237 18.48 15.21 -14.80
C PRO A 237 17.62 14.16 -15.46
N LEU A 238 18.22 13.19 -16.17
CA LEU A 238 17.45 12.11 -16.77
C LEU A 238 16.67 11.47 -15.63
N ILE A 239 15.37 11.78 -15.52
CA ILE A 239 14.54 11.33 -14.41
C ILE A 239 14.38 9.83 -14.63
N GLN A 240 15.14 9.05 -13.88
CA GLN A 240 15.00 7.61 -13.88
C GLN A 240 13.66 7.30 -13.20
N LEU A 241 12.69 6.85 -13.99
CA LEU A 241 11.43 6.34 -13.47
C LEU A 241 11.71 5.10 -12.64
N GLN A 242 11.19 5.08 -11.43
CA GLN A 242 11.28 3.95 -10.51
C GLN A 242 10.12 3.00 -10.73
N ARG A 243 10.32 1.72 -10.44
CA ARG A 243 9.27 0.72 -10.49
C ARG A 243 8.99 0.15 -9.11
N LEU A 244 7.73 0.20 -8.69
CA LEU A 244 7.20 -0.56 -7.56
C LEU A 244 6.30 -1.66 -8.11
N GLU A 245 6.74 -2.91 -8.00
CA GLU A 245 6.08 -4.07 -8.60
C GLU A 245 5.60 -5.06 -7.54
N PHE A 246 4.34 -5.47 -7.66
CA PHE A 246 3.72 -6.55 -6.91
C PHE A 246 3.28 -7.65 -7.89
N THR A 247 3.86 -8.83 -7.79
CA THR A 247 3.53 -9.97 -8.66
C THR A 247 3.16 -11.19 -7.82
N ASN A 248 1.96 -11.73 -8.01
CA ASN A 248 1.43 -12.85 -7.22
C ASN A 248 1.47 -12.61 -5.70
N VAL A 249 1.08 -11.39 -5.29
CA VAL A 249 1.09 -10.99 -3.88
C VAL A 249 -0.31 -11.13 -3.29
N ARG A 250 -0.38 -11.67 -2.06
CA ARG A 250 -1.65 -11.84 -1.36
C ARG A 250 -1.64 -11.10 -0.02
N PHE A 251 -2.63 -10.25 0.14
CA PHE A 251 -2.90 -9.45 1.33
C PHE A 251 -4.17 -10.02 1.97
N THR A 252 -4.07 -10.57 3.18
CA THR A 252 -5.21 -11.21 3.87
C THR A 252 -5.35 -10.70 5.30
N THR A 253 -6.53 -10.21 5.66
CA THR A 253 -6.78 -9.64 7.00
C THR A 253 -5.79 -8.50 7.29
N VAL A 254 -6.04 -7.34 6.70
CA VAL A 254 -5.15 -6.19 6.84
C VAL A 254 -5.88 -5.04 7.50
N GLN A 255 -5.24 -4.34 8.44
CA GLN A 255 -5.84 -3.26 9.19
C GLN A 255 -4.90 -2.05 9.35
N ALA A 256 -5.39 -0.85 9.05
CA ALA A 256 -4.72 0.44 9.34
C ALA A 256 -5.75 1.56 9.49
N TYR A 257 -5.41 2.73 10.04
CA TYR A 257 -6.32 3.89 10.03
C TYR A 257 -6.51 4.43 8.60
N ASN A 258 -5.42 4.61 7.85
CA ASN A 258 -5.32 5.09 6.48
C ASN A 258 -4.65 4.05 5.58
N ALA A 259 -5.27 3.73 4.44
CA ALA A 259 -4.76 2.83 3.40
C ALA A 259 -4.30 1.47 3.97
N SER A 260 -5.26 0.59 4.20
CA SER A 260 -5.05 -0.66 4.92
C SER A 260 -3.89 -1.51 4.38
N SER A 261 -3.68 -1.64 3.07
CA SER A 261 -2.67 -2.55 2.49
C SER A 261 -1.43 -1.85 1.95
N VAL A 262 -1.60 -0.96 0.98
CA VAL A 262 -0.48 -0.35 0.25
C VAL A 262 -0.70 1.14 0.15
N LEU A 263 0.35 1.90 0.43
CA LEU A 263 0.37 3.34 0.41
C LEU A 263 1.59 3.82 -0.37
N VAL A 264 1.38 4.65 -1.38
CA VAL A 264 2.43 5.11 -2.30
C VAL A 264 2.40 6.63 -2.46
N PHE A 265 3.58 7.25 -2.36
CA PHE A 265 3.82 8.64 -2.70
C PHE A 265 5.05 8.75 -3.61
N GLY A 266 4.89 9.25 -4.83
CA GLY A 266 6.02 9.60 -5.71
C GLY A 266 5.64 9.70 -7.18
N LEU A 267 5.60 10.92 -7.77
CA LEU A 267 5.25 11.12 -9.18
C LEU A 267 6.19 10.42 -10.17
N GLN A 268 7.41 10.06 -9.75
CA GLN A 268 8.41 9.38 -10.59
C GLN A 268 8.32 7.85 -10.49
N THR A 269 7.24 7.31 -9.93
CA THR A 269 7.07 5.87 -9.70
C THR A 269 6.01 5.27 -10.61
N ASN A 270 6.34 4.16 -11.26
CA ASN A 270 5.40 3.25 -11.91
C ASN A 270 4.98 2.18 -10.90
N VAL A 271 3.70 2.14 -10.55
CA VAL A 271 3.13 1.16 -9.61
C VAL A 271 2.42 0.07 -10.40
N ILE A 272 2.87 -1.17 -10.27
CA ILE A 272 2.36 -2.31 -11.04
C ILE A 272 1.88 -3.39 -10.08
N PHE A 273 0.61 -3.79 -10.21
CA PHE A 273 0.04 -4.95 -9.56
C PHE A 273 -0.30 -6.00 -10.60
N SER A 274 0.23 -7.21 -10.45
CA SER A 274 -0.07 -8.35 -11.31
C SER A 274 -0.41 -9.59 -10.51
N SER A 275 -1.52 -10.25 -10.83
CA SER A 275 -1.94 -11.52 -10.21
C SER A 275 -2.11 -11.43 -8.68
N CYS A 276 -2.55 -10.28 -8.17
CA CYS A 276 -2.61 -10.00 -6.74
C CYS A 276 -3.98 -10.33 -6.12
N TYR A 277 -4.00 -10.56 -4.81
CA TYR A 277 -5.20 -10.87 -4.05
C TYR A 277 -5.29 -9.96 -2.82
N LEU A 278 -6.42 -9.30 -2.62
CA LEU A 278 -6.74 -8.55 -1.41
C LEU A 278 -8.01 -9.09 -0.79
N VAL A 279 -7.90 -9.66 0.40
CA VAL A 279 -9.01 -10.28 1.13
C VAL A 279 -9.07 -9.69 2.53
N GLN A 280 -10.24 -9.21 2.95
CA GLN A 280 -10.47 -8.69 4.31
C GLN A 280 -9.56 -7.51 4.68
N SER A 281 -9.83 -6.37 4.06
CA SER A 281 -9.11 -5.11 4.29
C SER A 281 -9.96 -4.16 5.10
N TYR A 282 -9.45 -3.69 6.25
CA TYR A 282 -10.16 -2.84 7.20
C TYR A 282 -9.44 -1.50 7.38
N GLY A 283 -10.16 -0.39 7.30
CA GLY A 283 -9.59 0.93 7.58
C GLY A 283 -10.56 1.93 8.18
N GLU A 284 -10.02 2.97 8.83
CA GLU A 284 -10.84 4.05 9.41
C GLU A 284 -11.18 5.10 8.35
N GLU A 285 -10.19 5.79 7.76
CA GLU A 285 -10.42 6.68 6.62
C GLU A 285 -10.28 5.95 5.30
N TYR A 286 -9.08 5.82 4.74
CA TYR A 286 -8.87 5.12 3.48
C TYR A 286 -8.66 3.63 3.68
N ASN A 287 -9.13 2.85 2.72
CA ASN A 287 -8.97 1.42 2.75
C ASN A 287 -8.12 0.91 1.61
N SER A 288 -7.50 -0.25 1.84
CA SER A 288 -6.88 -1.04 0.78
C SER A 288 -5.65 -0.36 0.18
N ILE A 289 -5.75 0.24 -1.01
CA ILE A 289 -4.61 0.80 -1.73
C ILE A 289 -4.84 2.30 -1.92
N PHE A 290 -3.90 3.11 -1.45
CA PHE A 290 -3.88 4.55 -1.67
C PHE A 290 -2.58 4.95 -2.35
N ILE A 291 -2.69 5.64 -3.48
CA ILE A 291 -1.53 6.13 -4.23
C ILE A 291 -1.77 7.62 -4.41
N LYS A 292 -1.06 8.45 -3.64
CA LYS A 292 -1.23 9.90 -3.75
C LYS A 292 -0.70 10.40 -5.10
N THR A 293 0.51 9.97 -5.45
CA THR A 293 1.19 10.36 -6.68
C THR A 293 1.94 9.17 -7.28
N ALA A 294 1.83 9.02 -8.59
CA ALA A 294 2.53 8.03 -9.41
C ALA A 294 2.54 8.48 -10.88
N ASN A 295 3.55 8.04 -11.64
CA ASN A 295 3.63 8.26 -13.09
C ASN A 295 2.61 7.37 -13.83
N LEU A 296 2.59 6.08 -13.47
CA LEU A 296 1.75 5.04 -14.05
C LEU A 296 1.22 4.17 -12.91
N VAL A 297 -0.06 3.79 -12.99
CA VAL A 297 -0.60 2.69 -12.18
C VAL A 297 -1.23 1.65 -13.10
N GLU A 298 -0.74 0.42 -13.03
CA GLU A 298 -1.21 -0.72 -13.81
C GLU A 298 -1.71 -1.81 -12.87
N VAL A 299 -2.93 -2.30 -13.13
CA VAL A 299 -3.55 -3.38 -12.37
C VAL A 299 -3.94 -4.49 -13.33
N SER A 300 -3.34 -5.67 -13.19
CA SER A 300 -3.64 -6.86 -13.99
C SER A 300 -3.96 -8.06 -13.10
N ASN A 301 -5.02 -8.81 -13.41
CA ASN A 301 -5.41 -10.04 -12.72
C ASN A 301 -5.52 -9.88 -11.19
N PHE A 302 -6.23 -8.85 -10.74
CA PHE A 302 -6.36 -8.56 -9.30
C PHE A 302 -7.69 -9.11 -8.76
N TYR A 303 -7.65 -9.91 -7.69
CA TYR A 303 -8.84 -10.37 -6.98
C TYR A 303 -9.05 -9.61 -5.67
N VAL A 304 -10.24 -9.06 -5.46
CA VAL A 304 -10.60 -8.29 -4.27
C VAL A 304 -11.85 -8.88 -3.64
N GLU A 305 -11.79 -9.16 -2.34
CA GLU A 305 -12.93 -9.64 -1.55
C GLU A 305 -13.01 -8.97 -0.17
N SER A 306 -14.22 -8.55 0.22
CA SER A 306 -14.53 -8.12 1.59
C SER A 306 -13.69 -6.93 2.10
N ILE A 307 -13.88 -5.76 1.49
CA ILE A 307 -13.25 -4.48 1.90
C ILE A 307 -14.22 -3.68 2.79
N TYR A 308 -13.77 -3.19 3.95
CA TYR A 308 -14.63 -2.54 4.96
C TYR A 308 -14.01 -1.26 5.54
N SER A 309 -14.57 -0.09 5.25
CA SER A 309 -14.09 1.20 5.80
C SER A 309 -15.10 1.83 6.74
N ARG A 310 -14.62 2.69 7.63
CA ARG A 310 -15.47 3.50 8.49
C ARG A 310 -15.93 4.81 7.82
N SER A 311 -15.06 5.52 7.09
CA SER A 311 -15.42 6.84 6.51
C SER A 311 -15.02 7.08 5.05
N LYS A 312 -14.02 6.39 4.47
CA LYS A 312 -13.67 6.54 3.04
C LYS A 312 -13.27 5.20 2.40
N SER A 313 -14.26 4.34 2.10
CA SER A 313 -13.96 3.03 1.49
C SER A 313 -13.57 3.14 0.01
N GLY A 314 -12.34 2.72 -0.29
CA GLY A 314 -11.87 2.40 -1.63
C GLY A 314 -11.20 1.02 -1.65
N PHE A 315 -11.24 0.33 -2.79
CA PHE A 315 -10.21 -0.65 -3.13
C PHE A 315 -8.94 0.09 -3.57
N LEU A 316 -9.09 1.09 -4.44
CA LEU A 316 -7.99 1.92 -4.91
C LEU A 316 -8.43 3.39 -4.96
N ASN A 317 -7.62 4.25 -4.35
CA ASN A 317 -7.79 5.69 -4.41
C ASN A 317 -6.49 6.36 -4.91
N LEU A 318 -6.58 7.08 -6.02
CA LEU A 318 -5.55 7.97 -6.55
C LEU A 318 -5.93 9.42 -6.22
N GLY A 319 -5.40 9.99 -5.14
CA GLY A 319 -5.84 11.29 -4.62
C GLY A 319 -4.77 12.37 -4.70
N GLU A 320 -5.16 13.61 -5.01
CA GLU A 320 -4.29 14.79 -4.76
C GLU A 320 -4.36 15.21 -3.29
N GLU A 321 -3.33 15.94 -2.86
CA GLU A 321 -3.25 16.50 -1.53
C GLU A 321 -4.37 17.54 -1.33
N GLU A 322 -5.38 17.22 -0.52
CA GLU A 322 -5.82 18.25 0.43
C GLU A 322 -4.81 18.16 1.56
N VAL A 323 -3.90 19.15 1.63
CA VAL A 323 -3.11 19.37 2.82
C VAL A 323 -4.14 19.67 3.90
N TYR A 324 -4.56 18.66 4.67
CA TYR A 324 -5.12 18.92 5.97
C TYR A 324 -3.97 19.57 6.75
N GLN A 325 -3.96 20.90 6.75
CA GLN A 325 -3.35 21.62 7.85
C GLN A 325 -3.95 20.98 9.08
N SER A 326 -3.10 20.33 9.87
CA SER A 326 -3.39 19.89 11.22
C SER A 326 -3.82 21.13 12.02
N GLU A 327 -5.07 21.55 11.86
CA GLU A 327 -5.71 22.39 12.86
C GLU A 327 -5.68 21.59 14.16
N ASN A 328 -5.28 22.28 15.22
CA ASN A 328 -5.10 21.82 16.59
C ASN A 328 -6.39 21.23 17.20
N ASP A 329 -6.90 20.16 16.63
CA ASP A 329 -8.00 19.42 17.20
C ASP A 329 -7.41 18.48 18.25
N GLN A 330 -7.61 18.85 19.51
CA GLN A 330 -7.47 17.99 20.69
C GLN A 330 -8.45 16.80 20.58
N LYS A 331 -8.26 15.90 19.61
CA LYS A 331 -9.03 14.68 19.47
C LYS A 331 -8.56 13.70 20.53
N THR A 332 -9.35 13.67 21.60
CA THR A 332 -9.47 12.57 22.57
C THR A 332 -8.84 11.27 22.09
N LYS A 333 -7.76 10.84 22.78
CA LYS A 333 -7.13 9.52 22.67
C LYS A 333 -8.20 8.43 22.72
N ARG A 334 -8.66 7.95 21.58
CA ARG A 334 -9.40 6.69 21.49
C ARG A 334 -8.36 5.58 21.50
N SER A 335 -8.31 4.82 22.59
CA SER A 335 -7.59 3.55 22.62
C SER A 335 -8.23 2.63 21.56
N LEU A 336 -7.58 2.52 20.41
CA LEU A 336 -7.94 1.54 19.39
C LEU A 336 -7.46 0.17 19.86
N LEU A 337 -8.21 -0.45 20.79
CA LEU A 337 -8.01 -1.83 21.17
C LEU A 337 -8.62 -2.71 20.07
N PHE A 338 -7.76 -3.37 19.29
CA PHE A 338 -8.18 -4.19 18.15
C PHE A 338 -8.36 -5.65 18.58
N TYR A 339 -9.56 -6.19 18.41
CA TYR A 339 -9.87 -7.61 18.64
C TYR A 339 -10.16 -8.29 17.29
N PHE A 340 -9.23 -9.13 16.84
CA PHE A 340 -9.38 -9.86 15.56
C PHE A 340 -10.61 -10.75 15.49
N ASP A 341 -11.06 -11.29 16.63
CA ASP A 341 -12.14 -12.29 16.68
C ASP A 341 -13.56 -11.71 16.53
N ASN A 342 -13.71 -10.37 16.62
CA ASN A 342 -15.00 -9.68 16.51
C ASN A 342 -15.15 -8.86 15.21
N MET A 343 -14.16 -8.90 14.32
CA MET A 343 -14.18 -8.13 13.08
C MET A 343 -15.15 -8.75 12.07
N GLY A 344 -16.13 -7.95 11.65
CA GLY A 344 -17.22 -8.35 10.74
C GLY A 344 -18.63 -8.14 11.30
N GLN A 345 -18.80 -7.86 12.60
CA GLN A 345 -20.13 -7.77 13.21
C GLN A 345 -20.50 -6.42 13.88
N SER A 346 -19.57 -5.50 14.15
CA SER A 346 -19.89 -4.36 15.07
C SER A 346 -19.20 -3.00 14.84
N PHE A 347 -18.68 -2.67 13.66
CA PHE A 347 -17.99 -1.37 13.46
C PHE A 347 -18.83 -0.38 12.64
N TYR A 348 -19.22 0.74 13.26
CA TYR A 348 -20.15 1.76 12.71
C TYR A 348 -19.65 3.19 12.96
N SER A 349 -19.77 4.09 11.98
CA SER A 349 -19.73 5.54 12.23
C SER A 349 -20.37 6.40 11.14
N ASP A 350 -20.67 7.65 11.51
CA ASP A 350 -21.76 8.46 10.96
C ASP A 350 -21.36 9.52 9.90
N LEU A 351 -20.15 9.49 9.32
CA LEU A 351 -19.73 10.52 8.36
C LEU A 351 -18.82 9.96 7.23
N ASP A 352 -19.13 10.39 6.00
CA ASP A 352 -18.38 10.45 4.73
C ASP A 352 -18.21 9.26 3.75
N ILE A 353 -17.87 9.70 2.52
CA ILE A 353 -18.13 9.27 1.14
C ILE A 353 -17.46 7.95 0.71
N MET A 354 -18.11 7.13 -0.14
CA MET A 354 -17.63 5.78 -0.52
C MET A 354 -17.63 5.52 -2.04
N THR A 355 -16.44 5.54 -2.67
CA THR A 355 -16.18 5.14 -4.06
C THR A 355 -15.12 4.04 -4.09
N PRO A 356 -15.44 2.80 -4.51
CA PRO A 356 -14.47 1.71 -4.56
C PRO A 356 -13.24 1.95 -5.46
N LEU A 357 -13.39 2.71 -6.55
CA LEU A 357 -12.28 3.14 -7.40
C LEU A 357 -12.36 4.66 -7.65
N PHE A 358 -11.45 5.43 -7.05
CA PHE A 358 -11.49 6.89 -7.11
C PHE A 358 -10.19 7.44 -7.69
N PHE A 359 -10.28 8.24 -8.75
CA PHE A 359 -9.13 8.76 -9.48
C PHE A 359 -9.21 10.29 -9.61
N LYS A 360 -8.33 11.01 -8.92
CA LYS A 360 -8.13 12.47 -9.07
C LYS A 360 -6.84 12.82 -9.81
N SER A 361 -5.80 12.00 -9.67
CA SER A 361 -4.47 12.22 -10.26
C SER A 361 -4.01 11.03 -11.13
N GLY A 362 -2.95 11.27 -11.92
CA GLY A 362 -2.28 10.24 -12.73
C GLY A 362 -2.37 10.47 -14.25
N LEU A 363 -1.28 10.21 -14.98
CA LEU A 363 -1.20 10.38 -16.43
C LEU A 363 -1.86 9.22 -17.19
N GLN A 364 -1.59 8.00 -16.73
CA GLN A 364 -2.05 6.76 -17.37
C GLN A 364 -2.50 5.76 -16.32
N PHE A 365 -3.67 5.18 -16.55
CA PHE A 365 -4.28 4.20 -15.68
C PHE A 365 -4.95 3.10 -16.48
N SER A 366 -4.60 1.86 -16.20
CA SER A 366 -5.18 0.69 -16.87
C SER A 366 -5.53 -0.40 -15.87
N ILE A 367 -6.75 -0.91 -15.98
CA ILE A 367 -7.22 -2.12 -15.33
C ILE A 367 -7.45 -3.19 -16.39
N GLU A 368 -6.86 -4.36 -16.16
CA GLU A 368 -7.15 -5.57 -16.92
C GLU A 368 -7.49 -6.74 -15.98
N SER A 369 -8.67 -7.33 -16.18
CA SER A 369 -9.12 -8.53 -15.46
C SER A 369 -9.19 -8.34 -13.93
N LEU A 370 -9.77 -7.21 -13.47
CA LEU A 370 -10.09 -7.00 -12.05
C LEU A 370 -11.33 -7.80 -11.66
N VAL A 371 -11.25 -8.57 -10.59
CA VAL A 371 -12.39 -9.28 -9.99
C VAL A 371 -12.71 -8.65 -8.63
N MET A 372 -13.88 -8.03 -8.51
CA MET A 372 -14.40 -7.52 -7.24
C MET A 372 -15.60 -8.35 -6.80
N ASN A 373 -15.53 -8.96 -5.62
CA ASN A 373 -16.56 -9.86 -5.10
C ASN A 373 -16.95 -9.49 -3.66
N LYS A 374 -18.25 -9.37 -3.38
CA LYS A 374 -18.79 -9.02 -2.04
C LYS A 374 -18.18 -7.74 -1.45
N CYS A 375 -17.84 -6.77 -2.30
CA CYS A 375 -17.44 -5.44 -1.85
C CYS A 375 -18.71 -4.66 -1.51
N GLN A 376 -19.23 -4.88 -0.31
CA GLN A 376 -20.48 -4.31 0.19
C GLN A 376 -20.23 -3.06 1.02
N MET A 377 -21.14 -2.08 0.93
CA MET A 377 -21.05 -0.83 1.66
C MET A 377 -22.05 -0.80 2.82
N ASN A 378 -21.73 -0.04 3.87
CA ASN A 378 -22.64 0.12 5.01
C ASN A 378 -23.75 1.13 4.65
N ARG A 379 -25.01 0.73 4.83
CA ARG A 379 -26.18 1.44 4.28
C ARG A 379 -26.83 2.46 5.22
N LEU A 380 -26.53 2.41 6.51
CA LEU A 380 -27.39 3.03 7.54
C LEU A 380 -26.99 4.46 7.97
N ILE A 381 -25.76 4.91 7.73
CA ILE A 381 -25.22 6.10 8.42
C ILE A 381 -24.28 7.01 7.59
N THR A 382 -24.09 6.72 6.31
CA THR A 382 -23.11 7.43 5.46
C THR A 382 -23.77 8.50 4.57
N PRO A 383 -23.32 9.78 4.59
CA PRO A 383 -23.64 10.81 3.59
C PRO A 383 -23.20 10.36 2.18
N ARG A 384 -24.03 10.62 1.17
CA ARG A 384 -24.06 9.79 -0.07
C ARG A 384 -23.83 10.63 -1.33
N THR A 385 -22.69 10.46 -2.01
CA THR A 385 -22.39 11.29 -3.20
C THR A 385 -21.62 10.63 -4.35
N GLN A 386 -21.16 9.36 -4.32
CA GLN A 386 -20.22 8.91 -5.38
C GLN A 386 -20.31 7.47 -5.89
N ALA A 387 -20.00 7.34 -7.19
CA ALA A 387 -20.14 6.17 -8.06
C ALA A 387 -19.29 4.93 -7.67
N LEU A 388 -19.46 3.78 -8.35
CA LEU A 388 -18.54 2.63 -8.16
C LEU A 388 -17.12 2.97 -8.62
N ILE A 389 -17.02 3.68 -9.76
CA ILE A 389 -15.78 4.20 -10.32
C ILE A 389 -15.95 5.68 -10.64
N VAL A 390 -15.07 6.53 -10.09
CA VAL A 390 -15.00 7.96 -10.36
C VAL A 390 -13.63 8.30 -10.92
N ASN A 391 -13.58 8.88 -12.12
CA ASN A 391 -12.37 9.48 -12.68
C ASN A 391 -12.55 10.99 -12.93
N LEU A 392 -11.83 11.79 -12.14
CA LEU A 392 -11.75 13.24 -12.19
C LEU A 392 -10.43 13.74 -12.79
N ALA A 393 -9.47 12.87 -13.12
CA ALA A 393 -8.16 13.27 -13.63
C ALA A 393 -8.25 13.77 -15.08
N GLU A 394 -8.10 15.08 -15.27
CA GLU A 394 -8.40 15.83 -16.50
C GLU A 394 -7.72 15.25 -17.76
N GLN A 395 -6.43 14.94 -17.65
CA GLN A 395 -5.58 14.45 -18.75
C GLN A 395 -5.29 12.96 -18.67
N SER A 396 -5.93 12.23 -17.75
CA SER A 396 -5.70 10.81 -17.60
C SER A 396 -6.25 10.02 -18.78
N THR A 397 -5.49 9.02 -19.21
CA THR A 397 -6.04 7.91 -19.99
C THR A 397 -6.46 6.81 -19.03
N PHE A 398 -7.76 6.55 -18.94
CA PHE A 398 -8.32 5.45 -18.16
C PHE A 398 -8.92 4.40 -19.10
N SER A 399 -8.56 3.14 -18.86
CA SER A 399 -9.22 1.98 -19.46
C SER A 399 -9.47 0.89 -18.44
N ASP A 400 -10.66 0.30 -18.50
CA ASP A 400 -11.04 -0.92 -17.80
C ASP A 400 -11.37 -2.01 -18.83
N ALA A 401 -10.71 -3.17 -18.73
CA ALA A 401 -10.87 -4.27 -19.66
C ALA A 401 -11.03 -5.62 -18.96
N ASN A 402 -11.95 -6.45 -19.44
CA ASN A 402 -12.16 -7.84 -18.99
C ASN A 402 -12.48 -8.00 -17.48
N SER A 403 -12.95 -6.95 -16.82
CA SER A 403 -13.20 -6.95 -15.37
C SER A 403 -14.57 -7.55 -15.01
N PHE A 404 -14.66 -8.14 -13.81
CA PHE A 404 -15.85 -8.79 -13.27
C PHE A 404 -16.21 -8.23 -11.89
N TYR A 405 -17.38 -7.60 -11.79
CA TYR A 405 -17.89 -6.98 -10.57
C TYR A 405 -19.12 -7.72 -10.10
N LYS A 406 -19.04 -8.34 -8.91
CA LYS A 406 -20.08 -9.20 -8.36
C LYS A 406 -20.44 -8.86 -6.92
N ASP A 407 -21.74 -8.77 -6.65
CA ASP A 407 -22.26 -8.48 -5.31
C ASP A 407 -21.60 -7.20 -4.74
N VAL A 408 -21.40 -6.21 -5.63
CA VAL A 408 -20.84 -4.89 -5.30
C VAL A 408 -21.94 -3.86 -5.21
N GLU A 409 -21.69 -2.80 -4.45
CA GLU A 409 -22.61 -1.68 -4.29
C GLU A 409 -21.95 -0.40 -4.86
N GLY A 410 -22.75 0.53 -5.42
CA GLY A 410 -22.34 1.88 -5.84
C GLY A 410 -23.41 2.91 -5.43
N LEU A 411 -23.03 4.13 -5.06
CA LEU A 411 -23.97 5.15 -4.53
C LEU A 411 -24.06 6.38 -5.47
N TYR A 412 -25.25 6.97 -5.63
CA TYR A 412 -25.51 8.36 -6.10
C TYR A 412 -24.98 8.84 -7.47
N GLY A 413 -23.98 8.18 -8.08
CA GLY A 413 -23.37 8.54 -9.35
C GLY A 413 -23.20 7.36 -10.30
N GLY A 414 -23.90 6.27 -10.06
CA GLY A 414 -23.81 5.09 -10.91
C GLY A 414 -22.58 4.25 -10.72
N ILE A 415 -22.33 3.38 -11.69
CA ILE A 415 -21.22 2.43 -11.70
C ILE A 415 -19.97 3.10 -12.28
N TYR A 416 -20.09 4.17 -13.08
CA TYR A 416 -18.97 4.62 -13.92
C TYR A 416 -19.00 6.08 -14.39
N SER A 417 -17.85 6.76 -14.23
CA SER A 417 -17.45 7.99 -14.94
C SER A 417 -16.05 7.79 -15.56
N PHE A 418 -15.93 7.55 -16.88
CA PHE A 418 -14.63 7.24 -17.53
C PHE A 418 -14.59 7.48 -19.05
N ARG A 419 -13.41 7.36 -19.68
CA ARG A 419 -13.22 7.42 -21.16
C ARG A 419 -13.44 6.08 -21.92
N LYS A 420 -12.91 4.92 -21.47
CA LYS A 420 -13.15 3.59 -22.11
C LYS A 420 -13.41 2.40 -21.14
N ALA A 421 -14.35 1.51 -21.48
CA ALA A 421 -14.55 0.19 -20.85
C ALA A 421 -14.87 -0.91 -21.88
N TYR A 422 -14.24 -2.08 -21.72
CA TYR A 422 -14.26 -3.19 -22.68
C TYR A 422 -14.46 -4.54 -21.99
N ASN A 423 -15.41 -5.35 -22.47
CA ASN A 423 -15.63 -6.72 -22.00
C ASN A 423 -15.89 -6.85 -20.48
N CYS A 424 -16.44 -5.82 -19.82
CA CYS A 424 -16.69 -5.86 -18.38
C CYS A 424 -18.04 -6.52 -18.05
N THR A 425 -18.13 -7.22 -16.92
CA THR A 425 -19.35 -7.87 -16.46
C THR A 425 -19.75 -7.39 -15.07
N PHE A 426 -21.02 -7.02 -14.93
CA PHE A 426 -21.66 -6.55 -13.69
C PHE A 426 -22.76 -7.52 -13.31
N TYR A 427 -22.61 -8.16 -12.16
CA TYR A 427 -23.55 -9.17 -11.69
C TYR A 427 -24.01 -8.85 -10.27
N LYS A 428 -25.33 -8.68 -10.08
CA LYS A 428 -25.92 -8.30 -8.78
C LYS A 428 -25.32 -7.01 -8.20
N VAL A 429 -25.22 -5.99 -9.04
CA VAL A 429 -24.80 -4.66 -8.57
C VAL A 429 -26.01 -3.91 -8.04
N THR A 430 -25.85 -3.28 -6.88
CA THR A 430 -26.88 -2.39 -6.31
C THR A 430 -26.45 -0.94 -6.51
N ASN A 431 -27.27 -0.16 -7.22
CA ASN A 431 -27.18 1.30 -7.28
C ASN A 431 -28.23 1.90 -6.34
N ASN A 432 -27.80 2.68 -5.36
CA ASN A 432 -28.70 3.45 -4.50
C ASN A 432 -28.67 4.91 -4.96
N ALA A 433 -29.65 5.36 -5.75
CA ALA A 433 -29.81 6.77 -6.05
C ALA A 433 -30.70 7.41 -4.98
N GLY A 434 -30.27 8.54 -4.42
CA GLY A 434 -31.01 9.22 -3.38
C GLY A 434 -32.39 9.70 -3.81
N GLN A 435 -33.27 9.92 -2.84
CA GLN A 435 -34.59 10.56 -3.05
C GLN A 435 -34.52 11.96 -3.70
N VAL A 436 -33.35 12.58 -3.74
CA VAL A 436 -33.13 13.97 -4.21
C VAL A 436 -32.09 14.07 -5.34
N SER A 437 -31.58 12.95 -5.86
CA SER A 437 -30.34 12.94 -6.64
C SER A 437 -30.51 12.24 -7.97
N PHE A 438 -29.83 12.80 -8.96
CA PHE A 438 -29.77 12.22 -10.28
C PHE A 438 -28.61 11.23 -10.41
N GLY A 439 -28.86 10.00 -10.86
CA GLY A 439 -27.80 9.00 -11.01
C GLY A 439 -28.29 7.74 -11.71
N GLY A 440 -27.62 7.33 -12.79
CA GLY A 440 -27.92 6.14 -13.59
C GLY A 440 -26.90 5.04 -13.34
N ILE A 441 -27.04 3.86 -13.96
CA ILE A 441 -25.98 2.82 -13.90
C ILE A 441 -24.65 3.31 -14.49
N LEU A 442 -24.71 4.19 -15.48
CA LEU A 442 -23.56 4.93 -15.99
C LEU A 442 -23.89 6.39 -15.72
N SER A 443 -23.07 7.12 -14.97
CA SER A 443 -23.33 8.55 -14.76
C SER A 443 -22.12 9.40 -15.09
N PHE A 444 -22.37 10.42 -15.89
CA PHE A 444 -21.38 11.39 -16.32
C PHE A 444 -21.75 12.73 -15.70
N PHE A 445 -20.91 13.26 -14.81
CA PHE A 445 -21.17 14.53 -14.12
C PHE A 445 -20.15 15.59 -14.55
N ASN A 446 -20.63 16.84 -14.59
CA ASN A 446 -19.80 18.04 -14.56
C ASN A 446 -19.74 18.50 -13.10
N ASP A 447 -18.76 18.02 -12.33
CA ASP A 447 -18.50 18.60 -11.02
C ASP A 447 -17.76 19.92 -11.27
N GLU A 448 -18.48 21.07 -11.22
CA GLU A 448 -18.05 22.48 -11.06
C GLU A 448 -16.78 23.03 -11.77
N PHE A 449 -16.06 22.24 -12.56
CA PHE A 449 -14.82 22.63 -13.23
C PHE A 449 -15.15 23.03 -14.67
N GLU A 450 -15.08 24.33 -14.96
CA GLU A 450 -15.40 24.96 -16.25
C GLU A 450 -14.42 24.61 -17.39
N PHE A 451 -14.25 23.33 -17.74
CA PHE A 451 -13.29 22.93 -18.78
C PHE A 451 -13.93 22.23 -19.99
N PHE A 452 -13.87 22.94 -21.12
CA PHE A 452 -14.33 22.55 -22.45
C PHE A 452 -13.41 21.55 -23.17
N SER A 453 -13.03 20.44 -22.54
CA SER A 453 -12.37 19.33 -23.25
C SER A 453 -13.42 18.32 -23.72
N TYR A 454 -13.55 18.13 -25.04
CA TYR A 454 -14.52 17.18 -25.61
C TYR A 454 -14.19 15.75 -25.20
N ARG A 455 -14.93 15.18 -24.25
CA ARG A 455 -14.76 13.78 -23.81
C ARG A 455 -15.61 12.84 -24.65
N THR A 456 -15.10 11.64 -24.90
CA THR A 456 -15.85 10.54 -25.53
C THR A 456 -15.77 9.32 -24.64
N VAL A 457 -16.92 8.74 -24.33
CA VAL A 457 -17.04 7.51 -23.54
C VAL A 457 -17.27 6.36 -24.52
N THR A 458 -16.52 5.26 -24.40
CA THR A 458 -16.76 4.03 -25.18
C THR A 458 -17.05 2.85 -24.27
N ILE A 459 -18.17 2.17 -24.50
CA ILE A 459 -18.59 0.94 -23.82
C ILE A 459 -18.79 -0.13 -24.89
N ARG A 460 -18.03 -1.22 -24.77
CA ARG A 460 -18.07 -2.32 -25.73
C ARG A 460 -18.07 -3.67 -25.00
N ASN A 461 -18.87 -4.59 -25.52
CA ASN A 461 -19.01 -5.99 -25.09
C ASN A 461 -19.26 -6.16 -23.57
N SER A 462 -20.00 -5.24 -22.95
CA SER A 462 -20.22 -5.26 -21.51
C SER A 462 -21.54 -5.93 -21.13
N THR A 463 -21.57 -6.68 -20.03
CA THR A 463 -22.78 -7.40 -19.57
C THR A 463 -23.27 -6.87 -18.23
N PHE A 464 -24.56 -6.56 -18.12
CA PHE A 464 -25.21 -6.10 -16.90
C PHE A 464 -26.35 -7.05 -16.52
N GLU A 465 -26.21 -7.73 -15.40
CA GLU A 465 -27.16 -8.75 -14.93
C GLU A 465 -27.56 -8.51 -13.46
N LYS A 466 -28.87 -8.64 -13.18
CA LYS A 466 -29.46 -8.50 -11.84
C LYS A 466 -29.11 -7.17 -11.18
N ILE A 467 -29.15 -6.09 -11.95
CA ILE A 467 -28.91 -4.75 -11.41
C ILE A 467 -30.13 -4.30 -10.63
N LEU A 468 -29.91 -3.91 -9.39
CA LEU A 468 -30.92 -3.36 -8.50
C LEU A 468 -30.72 -1.84 -8.43
N ILE A 469 -31.76 -1.07 -8.76
CA ILE A 469 -31.77 0.39 -8.56
C ILE A 469 -32.76 0.68 -7.43
N VAL A 470 -32.23 1.16 -6.30
CA VAL A 470 -33.00 1.47 -5.08
C VAL A 470 -33.20 2.98 -4.99
N ALA A 471 -34.41 3.44 -5.32
CA ALA A 471 -34.83 4.85 -5.33
C ALA A 471 -33.99 5.79 -6.24
N GLY A 472 -34.52 6.99 -6.57
CA GLY A 472 -33.81 8.06 -7.31
C GLY A 472 -34.25 8.31 -8.76
N SER A 473 -33.85 9.47 -9.31
CA SER A 473 -34.13 9.90 -10.69
C SER A 473 -32.95 9.57 -11.61
N GLY A 474 -32.87 8.33 -12.08
CA GLY A 474 -31.90 7.94 -13.11
C GLY A 474 -32.13 6.56 -13.68
N GLY A 475 -31.81 6.41 -14.97
CA GLY A 475 -32.02 5.18 -15.73
C GLY A 475 -30.76 4.33 -15.85
N PHE A 476 -30.61 3.63 -16.97
CA PHE A 476 -29.36 2.92 -17.29
C PHE A 476 -28.20 3.89 -17.53
N ILE A 477 -28.48 5.07 -18.07
CA ILE A 477 -27.52 6.16 -18.28
C ILE A 477 -28.10 7.41 -17.63
N TYR A 478 -27.25 8.16 -16.95
CA TYR A 478 -27.47 9.51 -16.50
C TYR A 478 -26.33 10.39 -17.00
N GLN A 479 -26.65 11.59 -17.48
CA GLN A 479 -25.65 12.49 -18.04
C GLN A 479 -26.01 13.92 -17.65
N GLN A 480 -25.04 14.57 -17.02
CA GLN A 480 -25.03 15.97 -16.59
C GLN A 480 -23.61 16.54 -16.83
N ASP A 481 -22.92 16.05 -17.86
CA ASP A 481 -21.56 16.44 -18.27
C ASP A 481 -21.62 17.27 -19.55
N ASP A 482 -21.57 18.60 -19.43
CA ASP A 482 -21.63 19.52 -20.58
C ASP A 482 -20.41 19.39 -21.52
N GLY A 483 -19.31 18.80 -21.04
CA GLY A 483 -18.11 18.50 -21.83
C GLY A 483 -18.19 17.16 -22.59
N LEU A 484 -19.25 16.37 -22.41
CA LEU A 484 -19.41 15.07 -23.05
C LEU A 484 -19.86 15.23 -24.51
N ARG A 485 -18.98 14.93 -25.46
CA ARG A 485 -19.30 15.00 -26.89
C ARG A 485 -20.16 13.84 -27.36
N SER A 486 -19.86 12.63 -26.91
CA SER A 486 -20.55 11.41 -27.35
C SER A 486 -20.34 10.24 -26.39
N ILE A 487 -21.38 9.40 -26.29
CA ILE A 487 -21.34 8.09 -25.65
C ILE A 487 -21.47 7.04 -26.76
N ASN A 488 -20.43 6.26 -26.99
CA ASN A 488 -20.41 5.18 -27.95
C ASN A 488 -20.68 3.85 -27.23
N ILE A 489 -21.87 3.29 -27.45
CA ILE A 489 -22.25 1.97 -26.94
C ILE A 489 -22.26 1.00 -28.12
N GLU A 490 -21.23 0.15 -28.20
CA GLU A 490 -21.06 -0.74 -29.34
C GLU A 490 -21.80 -2.07 -29.14
N SER A 491 -21.78 -2.61 -27.93
CA SER A 491 -22.47 -3.85 -27.57
C SER A 491 -22.64 -3.96 -26.05
N VAL A 492 -23.88 -4.15 -25.61
CA VAL A 492 -24.24 -4.35 -24.21
C VAL A 492 -25.27 -5.46 -24.11
N THR A 493 -25.03 -6.44 -23.23
CA THR A 493 -26.02 -7.46 -22.87
C THR A 493 -26.70 -7.06 -21.58
N LYS A 494 -28.03 -6.91 -21.58
CA LYS A 494 -28.83 -6.56 -20.39
C LYS A 494 -29.79 -7.70 -20.04
N TRP A 495 -29.78 -8.13 -18.79
CA TRP A 495 -30.75 -9.05 -18.19
C TRP A 495 -31.64 -8.27 -17.19
N PRO A 496 -32.80 -8.78 -16.73
CA PRO A 496 -33.85 -7.97 -16.10
C PRO A 496 -33.31 -7.00 -15.04
N ILE A 497 -33.58 -5.71 -15.23
CA ILE A 497 -33.29 -4.64 -14.26
C ILE A 497 -34.52 -4.48 -13.40
N TYR A 498 -34.34 -4.54 -12.09
CA TYR A 498 -35.43 -4.38 -11.13
C TYR A 498 -35.41 -2.95 -10.60
N PHE A 499 -36.51 -2.24 -10.80
CA PHE A 499 -36.76 -0.94 -10.18
C PHE A 499 -37.63 -1.15 -8.95
N PHE A 500 -37.13 -0.77 -7.78
CA PHE A 500 -37.94 -0.66 -6.58
C PHE A 500 -38.18 0.81 -6.28
N THR A 501 -39.36 1.30 -6.65
CA THR A 501 -39.86 2.58 -6.14
C THR A 501 -40.45 2.34 -4.76
N SER A 502 -39.71 2.63 -3.69
CA SER A 502 -40.33 2.77 -2.38
C SER A 502 -41.14 4.08 -2.38
N ARG A 503 -42.40 4.01 -2.84
CA ARG A 503 -43.41 4.89 -2.26
C ARG A 503 -43.59 4.38 -0.83
N LEU A 504 -42.87 4.96 0.12
CA LEU A 504 -43.41 5.09 1.46
C LEU A 504 -44.73 5.86 1.24
N LEU A 505 -45.84 5.14 1.35
CA LEU A 505 -47.13 5.76 1.57
C LEU A 505 -46.97 6.51 2.90
N ASP A 506 -47.07 7.82 2.83
CA ASP A 506 -47.19 8.69 4.00
C ASP A 506 -48.32 8.15 4.89
N ASP A 507 -47.97 7.89 6.15
CA ASP A 507 -48.83 8.08 7.33
C ASP A 507 -47.95 8.68 8.45
#